data_AF-A0A3B0C1R1-F1
#
_entry.id   AF-A0A3B0C1R1-F1
#
_cell.length_a   1.000
_cell.length_b   1.000
_cell.length_c   1.000
_cell.angle_alpha   90.00
_cell.angle_beta   90.00
_cell.angle_gamma   90.00
#
_symmetry.space_group_name_H-M   'P 1'
#
loop_
_entity.id
_entity.type
_entity.pdbx_description
1 polymer ?
#
loop_
_entity_poly.entity_id
_entity_poly.type
_entity_poly.pdbx_seq_one_letter_code
_entity_poly.pdbx_strand_id
1 'polypeptide(L)'
;MAITISNKIQNPGFETGTFADWTVSNASIDAAHSHSGSFSARLTGGAVNAFVSQFFSVNPEENFQANVALAKLSPATSPPIGISVSYYTAALSFLGVGLNIFIPAGRLPDNAENDWTQITAIASPAPAGAAVGQMTVFKSALAGSADVLIDDVALLLFEGSSTPSPSPDPCFQDMRTTLQQLQGKLISVTLSGCCDDSLFGRVFRVDDGKMILVGTLGTRIIPICTISSIDFGPFAYVAVSADDTVAVINTANNTVIALIPVGNNPAKIAITPDGTKAYVTNFLNSSVSVINTTTNSVIGLSIPVGFLPQGIAITPNGARAYVANVGNDTVSVIDIATNSVVGAPIIVGDAPSEIAITPDGSRAYVTNAGGGTVSVIDTATNMVVGLPIPVGDGPQGIAIMPNGARAYVANANSDTISVIDIATNSILTTISTLDNPQGVAITPDGNFALVTNAGTDTVSMFDTTTNLQVFPLAVIVGDNPLGIAITPDGSRAYVSNLLDNNVSVIDVATNSVIGTPIPVGFFPQGIAITPITI
;
A
#
# COMPACT_ATOMS: atom_id res chain seq x y z
N MET A 1 -29.57 -29.38 -1.96
CA MET A 1 -30.27 -28.85 -3.14
C MET A 1 -29.21 -28.44 -4.14
N ALA A 2 -29.33 -28.85 -5.40
CA ALA A 2 -28.46 -28.37 -6.46
C ALA A 2 -28.77 -26.89 -6.71
N ILE A 3 -27.79 -26.02 -6.48
CA ILE A 3 -27.93 -24.59 -6.81
C ILE A 3 -27.87 -24.49 -8.32
N THR A 4 -28.93 -23.98 -8.93
CA THR A 4 -29.00 -23.78 -10.39
C THR A 4 -28.48 -22.37 -10.67
N ILE A 5 -27.28 -22.25 -11.24
CA ILE A 5 -26.81 -20.97 -11.81
C ILE A 5 -27.61 -20.75 -13.10
N SER A 6 -28.38 -19.65 -13.15
CA SER A 6 -29.18 -19.31 -14.32
C SER A 6 -28.62 -18.02 -14.93
N ASN A 7 -28.11 -18.12 -16.17
CA ASN A 7 -27.79 -16.93 -16.96
C ASN A 7 -29.10 -16.30 -17.44
N LYS A 8 -29.31 -15.04 -17.09
CA LYS A 8 -30.52 -14.27 -17.39
C LYS A 8 -30.47 -13.55 -18.72
N ILE A 9 -29.28 -13.44 -19.30
CA ILE A 9 -29.11 -12.95 -20.65
C ILE A 9 -28.74 -14.09 -21.59
N GLN A 10 -29.24 -13.98 -22.81
CA GLN A 10 -28.95 -14.92 -23.87
C GLN A 10 -27.60 -14.54 -24.50
N ASN A 11 -26.54 -15.21 -24.01
CA ASN A 11 -25.23 -15.22 -24.67
C ASN A 11 -25.17 -15.99 -26.02
N PRO A 12 -26.11 -16.89 -26.42
CA PRO A 12 -25.96 -17.56 -27.73
C PRO A 12 -26.10 -16.61 -28.93
N GLY A 13 -26.49 -15.34 -28.79
CA GLY A 13 -26.56 -14.42 -29.92
C GLY A 13 -25.20 -14.21 -30.61
N PHE A 14 -24.13 -14.06 -29.83
CA PHE A 14 -22.78 -13.94 -30.39
C PHE A 14 -22.34 -15.29 -30.96
N GLU A 15 -22.55 -16.39 -30.24
CA GLU A 15 -22.15 -17.72 -30.73
C GLU A 15 -22.95 -18.29 -31.91
N THR A 16 -24.17 -17.79 -32.14
CA THR A 16 -25.03 -18.22 -33.26
C THR A 16 -24.97 -17.25 -34.44
N GLY A 17 -24.21 -16.16 -34.32
CA GLY A 17 -23.99 -15.17 -35.37
C GLY A 17 -25.19 -14.24 -35.63
N THR A 18 -26.10 -14.06 -34.67
CA THR A 18 -27.28 -13.17 -34.82
C THR A 18 -27.61 -12.40 -33.53
N PHE A 19 -28.12 -11.17 -33.65
CA PHE A 19 -28.59 -10.38 -32.50
C PHE A 19 -30.05 -10.68 -32.11
N ALA A 20 -30.53 -11.92 -32.24
CA ALA A 20 -31.96 -12.22 -32.15
C ALA A 20 -32.66 -11.68 -30.89
N ASP A 21 -32.00 -11.73 -29.74
CA ASP A 21 -32.52 -11.24 -28.46
C ASP A 21 -31.89 -9.91 -28.00
N TRP A 22 -31.10 -9.26 -28.86
CA TRP A 22 -30.36 -8.03 -28.56
C TRP A 22 -30.91 -6.87 -29.39
N THR A 23 -31.23 -5.76 -28.71
CA THR A 23 -31.44 -4.47 -29.36
C THR A 23 -30.08 -3.83 -29.60
N VAL A 24 -29.79 -3.49 -30.85
CA VAL A 24 -28.49 -2.95 -31.24
C VAL A 24 -28.59 -1.66 -32.03
N SER A 25 -27.55 -0.84 -31.95
CA SER A 25 -27.37 0.34 -32.79
C SER A 25 -25.91 0.47 -33.19
N ASN A 26 -25.66 0.67 -34.49
CA ASN A 26 -24.30 0.72 -35.06
C ASN A 26 -23.42 -0.47 -34.60
N ALA A 27 -24.02 -1.66 -34.57
CA ALA A 27 -23.36 -2.90 -34.23
C ALA A 27 -23.59 -3.96 -35.31
N SER A 28 -22.59 -4.80 -35.54
CA SER A 28 -22.65 -5.96 -36.44
C SER A 28 -22.08 -7.19 -35.73
N ILE A 29 -22.33 -8.37 -36.28
CA ILE A 29 -21.65 -9.60 -35.85
C ILE A 29 -20.32 -9.71 -36.60
N ASP A 30 -19.26 -10.11 -35.91
CA ASP A 30 -17.92 -10.35 -36.45
C ASP A 30 -17.52 -11.81 -36.24
N ALA A 31 -17.29 -12.53 -37.34
CA ALA A 31 -16.89 -13.94 -37.36
C ALA A 31 -15.37 -14.16 -37.36
N ALA A 32 -14.58 -13.10 -37.47
CA ALA A 32 -13.12 -13.18 -37.55
C ALA A 32 -12.46 -13.02 -36.17
N HIS A 33 -13.19 -12.46 -35.21
CA HIS A 33 -12.68 -12.13 -33.89
C HIS A 33 -13.66 -12.62 -32.83
N SER A 34 -13.20 -13.45 -31.91
CA SER A 34 -13.96 -13.93 -30.75
C SER A 34 -12.98 -14.28 -29.63
N HIS A 35 -13.41 -14.10 -28.39
CA HIS A 35 -12.65 -14.39 -27.19
C HIS A 35 -12.79 -15.88 -26.78
N SER A 36 -13.98 -16.46 -26.89
CA SER A 36 -14.26 -17.83 -26.40
C SER A 36 -14.98 -18.74 -27.41
N GLY A 37 -15.33 -18.21 -28.59
CA GLY A 37 -16.31 -18.81 -29.47
C GLY A 37 -16.12 -18.51 -30.96
N SER A 38 -17.22 -18.51 -31.71
CA SER A 38 -17.19 -18.36 -33.17
C SER A 38 -17.47 -16.94 -33.67
N PHE A 39 -18.18 -16.10 -32.90
CA PHE A 39 -18.41 -14.72 -33.28
C PHE A 39 -18.40 -13.79 -32.06
N SER A 40 -18.14 -12.50 -32.30
CA SER A 40 -18.32 -11.42 -31.33
C SER A 40 -19.25 -10.34 -31.89
N ALA A 41 -19.73 -9.46 -31.02
CA ALA A 41 -20.39 -8.23 -31.46
C ALA A 41 -19.36 -7.13 -31.70
N ARG A 42 -19.44 -6.48 -32.86
CA ARG A 42 -18.60 -5.35 -33.24
C ARG A 42 -19.42 -4.06 -33.21
N LEU A 43 -19.11 -3.17 -32.27
CA LEU A 43 -19.61 -1.81 -32.24
C LEU A 43 -18.76 -0.92 -33.17
N THR A 44 -19.42 -0.21 -34.08
CA THR A 44 -18.75 0.71 -35.02
C THR A 44 -18.06 1.84 -34.25
N GLY A 45 -16.78 2.07 -34.54
CA GLY A 45 -15.95 3.13 -33.99
C GLY A 45 -16.26 4.51 -34.55
N GLY A 46 -15.38 5.47 -34.29
CA GLY A 46 -15.53 6.84 -34.79
C GLY A 46 -16.64 7.65 -34.08
N ALA A 47 -17.13 8.67 -34.79
CA ALA A 47 -17.97 9.75 -34.26
C ALA A 47 -19.46 9.38 -34.08
N VAL A 48 -19.80 8.09 -34.04
CA VAL A 48 -21.15 7.62 -33.78
C VAL A 48 -21.24 6.91 -32.43
N ASN A 49 -22.39 7.00 -31.77
CA ASN A 49 -22.70 6.16 -30.62
C ASN A 49 -23.09 4.77 -31.12
N ALA A 50 -22.72 3.73 -30.39
CA ALA A 50 -23.08 2.36 -30.71
C ALA A 50 -23.43 1.61 -29.42
N PHE A 51 -24.33 0.62 -29.48
CA PHE A 51 -24.63 -0.21 -28.32
C PHE A 51 -25.20 -1.57 -28.70
N VAL A 52 -25.07 -2.50 -27.76
CA VAL A 52 -25.90 -3.71 -27.66
C VAL A 52 -26.61 -3.71 -26.32
N SER A 53 -27.89 -4.05 -26.30
CA SER A 53 -28.72 -4.05 -25.10
C SER A 53 -29.72 -5.20 -25.10
N GLN A 54 -29.96 -5.81 -23.95
CA GLN A 54 -30.95 -6.88 -23.80
C GLN A 54 -31.78 -6.68 -22.53
N PHE A 55 -33.09 -6.86 -22.65
CA PHE A 55 -33.99 -6.93 -21.51
C PHE A 55 -34.09 -8.35 -20.97
N PHE A 56 -34.25 -8.47 -19.66
CA PHE A 56 -34.43 -9.74 -18.96
C PHE A 56 -35.45 -9.59 -17.83
N SER A 57 -36.08 -10.71 -17.44
CA SER A 57 -37.01 -10.73 -16.31
C SER A 57 -36.24 -10.80 -14.99
N VAL A 58 -36.69 -10.01 -14.01
CA VAL A 58 -36.08 -9.91 -12.68
C VAL A 58 -37.15 -9.86 -11.61
N ASN A 59 -36.91 -10.52 -10.48
CA ASN A 59 -37.71 -10.34 -9.27
C ASN A 59 -37.01 -9.36 -8.31
N PRO A 60 -37.75 -8.63 -7.45
CA PRO A 60 -37.14 -7.82 -6.40
C PRO A 60 -36.17 -8.66 -5.55
N GLU A 61 -35.09 -8.02 -5.11
CA GLU A 61 -34.00 -8.60 -4.30
C GLU A 61 -33.11 -9.65 -5.02
N GLU A 62 -33.38 -9.97 -6.29
CA GLU A 62 -32.47 -10.79 -7.08
C GLU A 62 -31.11 -10.09 -7.28
N ASN A 63 -30.03 -10.88 -7.21
CA ASN A 63 -28.65 -10.43 -7.33
C ASN A 63 -28.02 -10.98 -8.60
N PHE A 64 -27.19 -10.15 -9.24
CA PHE A 64 -26.59 -10.49 -10.53
C PHE A 64 -25.10 -10.23 -10.56
N GLN A 65 -24.35 -11.13 -11.20
CA GLN A 65 -22.98 -10.90 -11.64
C GLN A 65 -22.99 -10.68 -13.15
N ALA A 66 -22.51 -9.53 -13.61
CA ALA A 66 -22.32 -9.19 -15.01
C ALA A 66 -20.88 -9.51 -15.44
N ASN A 67 -20.74 -10.26 -16.53
CA ASN A 67 -19.47 -10.57 -17.18
C ASN A 67 -19.51 -10.03 -18.62
N VAL A 68 -18.44 -9.38 -19.07
CA VAL A 68 -18.28 -8.84 -20.44
C VAL A 68 -16.81 -8.91 -20.83
N ALA A 69 -16.49 -9.49 -21.99
CA ALA A 69 -15.15 -9.38 -22.59
C ALA A 69 -15.13 -8.27 -23.65
N LEU A 70 -14.11 -7.41 -23.61
CA LEU A 70 -13.96 -6.26 -24.51
C LEU A 70 -12.55 -6.19 -25.12
N ALA A 71 -12.49 -5.89 -26.41
CA ALA A 71 -11.25 -5.52 -27.10
C ALA A 71 -11.51 -4.41 -28.13
N LYS A 72 -10.46 -3.80 -28.68
CA LYS A 72 -10.56 -2.89 -29.83
C LYS A 72 -10.02 -3.52 -31.10
N LEU A 73 -10.57 -3.08 -32.23
CA LEU A 73 -10.12 -3.52 -33.55
C LEU A 73 -9.32 -2.39 -34.21
N SER A 74 -8.00 -2.58 -34.33
CA SER A 74 -6.97 -1.67 -34.87
C SER A 74 -6.19 -0.85 -33.82
N PRO A 75 -4.98 -0.37 -34.18
CA PRO A 75 -4.14 0.44 -33.29
C PRO A 75 -4.73 1.80 -32.87
N ALA A 76 -5.82 2.25 -33.49
CA ALA A 76 -6.48 3.49 -33.11
C ALA A 76 -6.93 3.46 -31.63
N THR A 77 -7.11 4.65 -31.05
CA THR A 77 -7.55 4.80 -29.64
C THR A 77 -8.93 4.19 -29.46
N SER A 78 -9.13 3.38 -28.42
CA SER A 78 -10.46 2.89 -28.08
C SER A 78 -11.36 4.03 -27.58
N PRO A 79 -12.64 4.07 -27.97
CA PRO A 79 -13.60 5.06 -27.46
C PRO A 79 -13.98 4.80 -26.00
N PRO A 80 -14.63 5.77 -25.31
CA PRO A 80 -15.20 5.52 -23.99
C PRO A 80 -16.34 4.50 -24.04
N ILE A 81 -16.36 3.58 -23.07
CA ILE A 81 -17.36 2.50 -22.95
C ILE A 81 -18.12 2.63 -21.64
N GLY A 82 -19.44 2.47 -21.72
CA GLY A 82 -20.33 2.31 -20.57
C GLY A 82 -20.89 0.88 -20.53
N ILE A 83 -20.89 0.25 -19.36
CA ILE A 83 -21.61 -1.01 -19.13
C ILE A 83 -22.61 -0.75 -18.01
N SER A 84 -23.88 -1.06 -18.23
CA SER A 84 -24.91 -0.84 -17.21
C SER A 84 -25.91 -1.97 -17.10
N VAL A 85 -26.41 -2.15 -15.88
CA VAL A 85 -27.60 -2.95 -15.57
C VAL A 85 -28.60 -2.01 -14.92
N SER A 86 -29.77 -1.82 -15.53
CA SER A 86 -30.83 -0.91 -15.06
C SER A 86 -32.11 -1.67 -14.76
N TYR A 87 -32.90 -1.18 -13.80
CA TYR A 87 -34.13 -1.81 -13.35
C TYR A 87 -35.37 -0.96 -13.65
N TYR A 88 -36.45 -1.63 -13.99
CA TYR A 88 -37.73 -1.04 -14.37
C TYR A 88 -38.90 -1.82 -13.77
N THR A 89 -40.02 -1.13 -13.61
CA THR A 89 -41.31 -1.77 -13.34
C THR A 89 -41.79 -2.56 -14.56
N ALA A 90 -42.84 -3.37 -14.40
CA ALA A 90 -43.49 -4.08 -15.51
C ALA A 90 -44.02 -3.14 -16.62
N ALA A 91 -44.32 -1.88 -16.27
CA ALA A 91 -44.73 -0.84 -17.21
C ALA A 91 -43.54 -0.04 -17.79
N LEU A 92 -42.31 -0.53 -17.65
CA LEU A 92 -41.06 0.09 -18.11
C LEU A 92 -40.77 1.48 -17.51
N SER A 93 -41.35 1.80 -16.34
CA SER A 93 -40.91 2.98 -15.57
C SER A 93 -39.58 2.68 -14.88
N PHE A 94 -38.59 3.55 -15.06
CA PHE A 94 -37.24 3.40 -14.51
C PHE A 94 -37.23 3.47 -12.98
N LEU A 95 -36.51 2.54 -12.34
CA LEU A 95 -36.39 2.43 -10.88
C LEU A 95 -34.97 2.70 -10.37
N GLY A 96 -33.95 2.53 -11.20
CA GLY A 96 -32.57 2.78 -10.80
C GLY A 96 -31.55 2.01 -11.63
N VAL A 97 -30.27 2.33 -11.42
CA VAL A 97 -29.15 1.64 -12.04
C VAL A 97 -28.53 0.69 -11.00
N GLY A 98 -28.55 -0.60 -11.32
CA GLY A 98 -27.95 -1.66 -10.52
C GLY A 98 -26.43 -1.72 -10.63
N LEU A 99 -25.92 -1.47 -11.83
CA LEU A 99 -24.49 -1.45 -12.17
C LEU A 99 -24.23 -0.34 -13.19
N ASN A 100 -23.16 0.43 -13.00
CA ASN A 100 -22.70 1.42 -13.97
C ASN A 100 -21.17 1.46 -13.98
N ILE A 101 -20.56 0.99 -15.06
CA ILE A 101 -19.11 0.96 -15.26
C ILE A 101 -18.78 1.90 -16.41
N PHE A 102 -17.77 2.73 -16.22
CA PHE A 102 -17.25 3.60 -17.27
C PHE A 102 -15.77 3.32 -17.51
N ILE A 103 -15.43 2.99 -18.75
CA ILE A 103 -14.06 2.78 -19.23
C ILE A 103 -13.69 4.00 -20.06
N PRO A 104 -12.71 4.82 -19.63
CA PRO A 104 -12.24 5.96 -20.42
C PRO A 104 -11.65 5.54 -21.77
N ALA A 105 -11.52 6.50 -22.69
CA ALA A 105 -10.86 6.26 -23.97
C ALA A 105 -9.41 5.77 -23.81
N GLY A 106 -8.94 4.94 -24.75
CA GLY A 106 -7.56 4.44 -24.80
C GLY A 106 -7.22 3.37 -23.77
N ARG A 107 -8.22 2.65 -23.24
CA ARG A 107 -8.05 1.63 -22.19
C ARG A 107 -8.31 0.19 -22.62
N LEU A 108 -8.91 -0.04 -23.79
CA LEU A 108 -9.10 -1.41 -24.31
C LEU A 108 -7.84 -1.90 -25.05
N PRO A 109 -7.43 -3.18 -24.87
CA PRO A 109 -6.34 -3.82 -25.59
C PRO A 109 -6.71 -4.04 -27.06
N ASP A 110 -5.69 -4.14 -27.92
CA ASP A 110 -5.87 -4.46 -29.34
C ASP A 110 -6.06 -5.97 -29.53
N ASN A 111 -7.14 -6.36 -30.21
CA ASN A 111 -7.41 -7.77 -30.48
C ASN A 111 -6.30 -8.44 -31.31
N ALA A 112 -5.49 -7.68 -32.06
CA ALA A 112 -4.33 -8.22 -32.78
C ALA A 112 -3.28 -8.86 -31.86
N GLU A 113 -3.28 -8.51 -30.57
CA GLU A 113 -2.38 -9.07 -29.55
C GLU A 113 -2.98 -10.29 -28.84
N ASN A 114 -4.17 -10.75 -29.25
CA ASN A 114 -4.98 -11.78 -28.59
C ASN A 114 -5.29 -11.46 -27.11
N ASP A 115 -5.41 -10.18 -26.78
CA ASP A 115 -5.71 -9.70 -25.43
C ASP A 115 -7.10 -9.07 -25.36
N TRP A 116 -7.83 -9.37 -24.28
CA TRP A 116 -9.20 -8.94 -24.03
C TRP A 116 -9.35 -8.50 -22.58
N THR A 117 -9.94 -7.33 -22.37
CA THR A 117 -10.34 -6.88 -21.04
C THR A 117 -11.59 -7.62 -20.60
N GLN A 118 -11.46 -8.49 -19.60
CA GLN A 118 -12.59 -9.12 -18.94
C GLN A 118 -13.10 -8.25 -17.80
N ILE A 119 -14.36 -7.84 -17.89
CA ILE A 119 -15.06 -7.12 -16.84
C ILE A 119 -15.97 -8.10 -16.12
N THR A 120 -15.77 -8.23 -14.80
CA THR A 120 -16.66 -8.97 -13.90
C THR A 120 -17.10 -8.03 -12.79
N ALA A 121 -18.40 -7.80 -12.65
CA ALA A 121 -18.94 -6.89 -11.65
C ALA A 121 -20.29 -7.35 -11.09
N ILE A 122 -20.55 -7.03 -9.84
CA ILE A 122 -21.81 -7.33 -9.16
C ILE A 122 -22.75 -6.13 -9.28
N ALA A 123 -23.97 -6.36 -9.75
CA ALA A 123 -25.03 -5.35 -9.72
C ALA A 123 -25.67 -5.33 -8.33
N SER A 124 -26.04 -4.14 -7.84
CA SER A 124 -26.85 -4.02 -6.64
C SER A 124 -28.20 -4.75 -6.79
N PRO A 125 -28.79 -5.25 -5.69
CA PRO A 125 -30.03 -6.02 -5.75
C PRO A 125 -31.14 -5.26 -6.47
N ALA A 126 -32.00 -5.98 -7.18
CA ALA A 126 -33.15 -5.38 -7.85
C ALA A 126 -34.08 -4.69 -6.83
N PRO A 127 -34.44 -3.41 -7.02
CA PRO A 127 -35.24 -2.67 -6.06
C PRO A 127 -36.67 -3.20 -5.96
N ALA A 128 -37.36 -2.86 -4.88
CA ALA A 128 -38.77 -3.20 -4.71
C ALA A 128 -39.61 -2.70 -5.91
N GLY A 129 -40.46 -3.57 -6.45
CA GLY A 129 -41.28 -3.29 -7.63
C GLY A 129 -40.57 -3.46 -8.97
N ALA A 130 -39.29 -3.87 -8.99
CA ALA A 130 -38.61 -4.28 -10.22
C ALA A 130 -39.25 -5.55 -10.79
N ALA A 131 -39.48 -5.54 -12.11
CA ALA A 131 -39.97 -6.68 -12.87
C ALA A 131 -39.15 -6.91 -14.15
N VAL A 132 -38.50 -5.87 -14.65
CA VAL A 132 -37.71 -5.90 -15.89
C VAL A 132 -36.33 -5.30 -15.61
N GLY A 133 -35.28 -6.00 -16.02
CA GLY A 133 -33.92 -5.52 -16.04
C GLY A 133 -33.45 -5.28 -17.47
N GLN A 134 -32.48 -4.39 -17.65
CA GLN A 134 -31.85 -4.11 -18.94
C GLN A 134 -30.33 -4.10 -18.78
N MET A 135 -29.62 -4.95 -19.52
CA MET A 135 -28.17 -4.90 -19.63
C MET A 135 -27.77 -4.17 -20.91
N THR A 136 -26.84 -3.22 -20.82
CA THR A 136 -26.37 -2.44 -21.97
C THR A 136 -24.86 -2.31 -21.96
N VAL A 137 -24.24 -2.56 -23.11
CA VAL A 137 -22.86 -2.16 -23.40
C VAL A 137 -22.92 -1.06 -24.44
N PHE A 138 -22.48 0.14 -24.06
CA PHE A 138 -22.59 1.36 -24.83
C PHE A 138 -21.20 1.92 -25.17
N LYS A 139 -21.02 2.36 -26.41
CA LYS A 139 -19.84 3.04 -26.91
C LYS A 139 -20.18 4.50 -27.21
N SER A 140 -19.45 5.43 -26.60
CA SER A 140 -19.59 6.86 -26.90
C SER A 140 -18.90 7.24 -28.21
N ALA A 141 -19.46 8.22 -28.92
CA ALA A 141 -18.87 8.81 -30.11
C ALA A 141 -17.49 9.43 -29.81
N LEU A 142 -16.48 9.05 -30.61
CA LEU A 142 -15.14 9.63 -30.58
C LEU A 142 -14.53 9.55 -31.99
N ALA A 143 -14.36 10.70 -32.65
CA ALA A 143 -13.82 10.74 -34.00
C ALA A 143 -12.43 10.08 -34.08
N GLY A 144 -12.22 9.21 -35.07
CA GLY A 144 -10.97 8.47 -35.25
C GLY A 144 -10.76 7.30 -34.27
N SER A 145 -11.74 6.96 -33.43
CA SER A 145 -11.62 5.81 -32.53
C SER A 145 -11.72 4.48 -33.27
N ALA A 146 -11.05 3.46 -32.73
CA ALA A 146 -11.24 2.08 -33.14
C ALA A 146 -12.68 1.60 -32.94
N ASP A 147 -13.03 0.53 -33.66
CA ASP A 147 -14.22 -0.28 -33.39
C ASP A 147 -13.99 -1.10 -32.11
N VAL A 148 -15.09 -1.50 -31.46
CA VAL A 148 -15.03 -2.25 -30.20
C VAL A 148 -15.67 -3.61 -30.39
N LEU A 149 -14.96 -4.64 -29.98
CA LEU A 149 -15.43 -6.01 -29.95
C LEU A 149 -15.97 -6.34 -28.55
N ILE A 150 -17.09 -7.04 -28.50
CA ILE A 150 -17.77 -7.49 -27.28
C ILE A 150 -18.03 -8.98 -27.41
N ASP A 151 -17.62 -9.74 -26.41
CA ASP A 151 -17.87 -11.18 -26.34
C ASP A 151 -18.18 -11.62 -24.89
N ASP A 152 -18.59 -12.87 -24.71
CA ASP A 152 -18.83 -13.51 -23.40
C ASP A 152 -19.74 -12.73 -22.45
N VAL A 153 -20.83 -12.16 -22.98
CA VAL A 153 -21.72 -11.35 -22.17
C VAL A 153 -22.66 -12.26 -21.39
N ALA A 154 -22.49 -12.29 -20.06
CA ALA A 154 -23.31 -13.09 -19.15
C ALA A 154 -23.81 -12.27 -17.96
N LEU A 155 -25.02 -12.59 -17.50
CA LEU A 155 -25.66 -12.00 -16.33
C LEU A 155 -26.20 -13.13 -15.47
N LEU A 156 -25.42 -13.53 -14.48
CA LEU A 156 -25.67 -14.74 -13.70
C LEU A 156 -26.50 -14.40 -12.46
N LEU A 157 -27.69 -15.00 -12.36
CA LEU A 157 -28.50 -14.97 -11.13
C LEU A 157 -27.87 -15.92 -10.10
N PHE A 158 -27.69 -15.44 -8.87
CA PHE A 158 -27.32 -16.27 -7.72
C PHE A 158 -28.30 -16.07 -6.56
N GLU A 159 -28.81 -17.15 -5.99
CA GLU A 159 -29.81 -17.11 -4.92
C GLU A 159 -29.16 -16.87 -3.55
N GLY A 160 -29.45 -15.72 -2.94
CA GLY A 160 -29.25 -15.50 -1.52
C GLY A 160 -30.39 -16.16 -0.73
N SER A 161 -30.13 -17.30 -0.08
CA SER A 161 -31.14 -18.00 0.73
C SER A 161 -31.77 -17.10 1.80
N SER A 162 -33.06 -16.83 1.67
CA SER A 162 -33.93 -16.29 2.71
C SER A 162 -34.43 -17.43 3.61
N THR A 163 -33.66 -17.78 4.64
CA THR A 163 -34.19 -18.48 5.81
C THR A 163 -33.80 -17.72 7.07
N PRO A 164 -34.74 -17.50 8.01
CA PRO A 164 -34.42 -16.83 9.27
C PRO A 164 -33.55 -17.77 10.12
N SER A 165 -32.32 -17.34 10.42
CA SER A 165 -31.42 -18.07 11.32
C SER A 165 -31.96 -18.09 12.76
N PRO A 166 -31.82 -19.21 13.50
CA PRO A 166 -31.92 -19.20 14.96
C PRO A 166 -30.76 -18.35 15.55
N SER A 167 -30.95 -17.92 16.80
CA SER A 167 -30.17 -16.92 17.56
C SER A 167 -28.65 -16.91 17.30
N PRO A 168 -27.99 -15.73 17.37
CA PRO A 168 -26.58 -15.60 17.01
C PRO A 168 -25.68 -16.32 18.02
N ASP A 169 -24.87 -17.24 17.50
CA ASP A 169 -23.68 -17.76 18.17
C ASP A 169 -22.71 -16.58 18.43
N PRO A 170 -22.26 -16.35 19.68
CA PRO A 170 -21.35 -15.25 20.02
C PRO A 170 -20.09 -15.19 19.12
N CYS A 171 -19.62 -16.35 18.66
CA CYS A 171 -18.44 -16.45 17.80
C CYS A 171 -18.66 -15.80 16.41
N PHE A 172 -19.90 -15.79 15.91
CA PHE A 172 -20.24 -15.21 14.61
C PHE A 172 -20.36 -13.68 14.67
N GLN A 173 -20.74 -13.13 15.82
CA GLN A 173 -20.80 -11.68 16.02
C GLN A 173 -19.41 -11.07 16.20
N ASP A 174 -18.49 -11.73 16.90
CA ASP A 174 -17.11 -11.26 17.03
C ASP A 174 -16.39 -11.25 15.67
N MET A 175 -16.59 -12.28 14.85
CA MET A 175 -16.01 -12.35 13.51
C MET A 175 -16.61 -11.28 12.58
N ARG A 176 -17.93 -11.06 12.65
CA ARG A 176 -18.64 -10.06 11.83
C ARG A 176 -18.26 -8.63 12.22
N THR A 177 -18.10 -8.36 13.51
CA THR A 177 -17.66 -7.06 14.05
C THR A 177 -16.22 -6.76 13.65
N THR A 178 -15.33 -7.76 13.83
CA THR A 178 -13.93 -7.66 13.42
C THR A 178 -13.81 -7.41 11.93
N LEU A 179 -14.57 -8.09 11.07
CA LEU A 179 -14.49 -7.92 9.61
C LEU A 179 -15.16 -6.64 9.09
N GLN A 180 -16.21 -6.12 9.75
CA GLN A 180 -16.81 -4.81 9.42
C GLN A 180 -15.88 -3.63 9.72
N GLN A 181 -15.06 -3.73 10.77
CA GLN A 181 -14.02 -2.73 11.06
C GLN A 181 -12.91 -2.66 9.99
N LEU A 182 -12.85 -3.67 9.10
CA LEU A 182 -11.80 -3.83 8.10
C LEU A 182 -12.26 -3.53 6.67
N GLN A 183 -13.49 -3.02 6.48
CA GLN A 183 -13.94 -2.52 5.18
C GLN A 183 -12.98 -1.45 4.64
N GLY A 184 -12.37 -1.73 3.48
CA GLY A 184 -11.40 -0.84 2.82
C GLY A 184 -9.94 -1.10 3.17
N LYS A 185 -9.64 -2.09 4.01
CA LYS A 185 -8.29 -2.50 4.34
C LYS A 185 -8.20 -4.01 4.45
N LEU A 186 -7.67 -4.70 3.45
CA LEU A 186 -7.08 -5.99 3.76
C LEU A 186 -6.11 -6.42 2.68
N ILE A 187 -4.92 -6.82 3.15
CA ILE A 187 -4.04 -7.75 2.46
C ILE A 187 -4.00 -9.02 3.34
N SER A 188 -3.88 -10.19 2.71
CA SER A 188 -3.68 -11.56 3.26
C SER A 188 -4.45 -12.00 4.55
N VAL A 189 -5.14 -13.16 4.52
CA VAL A 189 -5.71 -13.84 5.71
C VAL A 189 -5.29 -15.30 5.66
N THR A 190 -4.83 -15.85 6.79
CA THR A 190 -4.51 -17.28 6.91
C THR A 190 -5.57 -17.98 7.76
N LEU A 191 -6.09 -19.10 7.26
CA LEU A 191 -7.06 -19.97 7.94
C LEU A 191 -6.33 -21.23 8.44
N SER A 192 -6.60 -21.67 9.68
CA SER A 192 -6.04 -22.93 10.24
C SER A 192 -7.15 -23.91 10.64
N GLY A 193 -6.81 -25.21 10.69
CA GLY A 193 -7.76 -26.30 10.94
C GLY A 193 -8.35 -26.94 9.68
N CYS A 194 -7.90 -26.53 8.49
CA CYS A 194 -8.27 -27.17 7.24
C CYS A 194 -7.55 -28.53 7.12
N CYS A 195 -8.30 -29.62 6.93
CA CYS A 195 -7.71 -30.89 6.53
C CYS A 195 -6.94 -30.73 5.21
N ASP A 196 -5.85 -31.50 5.09
CA ASP A 196 -4.92 -31.60 3.95
C ASP A 196 -5.61 -31.44 2.58
N ASP A 197 -5.47 -30.26 1.99
CA ASP A 197 -5.17 -30.03 0.57
C ASP A 197 -5.02 -28.51 0.37
N SER A 198 -3.93 -28.11 -0.29
CA SER A 198 -3.54 -26.73 -0.54
C SER A 198 -4.57 -25.97 -1.38
N LEU A 199 -5.27 -25.01 -0.77
CA LEU A 199 -6.11 -24.02 -1.47
C LEU A 199 -5.28 -22.78 -1.84
N PHE A 200 -5.10 -22.53 -3.13
CA PHE A 200 -4.59 -21.26 -3.66
C PHE A 200 -5.76 -20.38 -4.11
N GLY A 201 -5.91 -19.21 -3.49
CA GLY A 201 -6.90 -18.20 -3.87
C GLY A 201 -6.53 -16.83 -3.32
N ARG A 202 -6.81 -15.77 -4.09
CA ARG A 202 -6.66 -14.37 -3.69
C ARG A 202 -8.04 -13.72 -3.71
N VAL A 203 -8.29 -12.86 -2.72
CA VAL A 203 -9.43 -11.94 -2.54
C VAL A 203 -10.52 -12.42 -1.57
N PHE A 204 -10.68 -11.64 -0.49
CA PHE A 204 -11.86 -11.62 0.38
C PHE A 204 -12.71 -10.41 -0.02
N ARG A 205 -14.02 -10.60 -0.22
CA ARG A 205 -15.00 -9.50 -0.19
C ARG A 205 -16.08 -9.85 0.83
N VAL A 206 -16.41 -8.90 1.70
CA VAL A 206 -17.45 -9.02 2.72
C VAL A 206 -18.64 -8.18 2.26
N ASP A 207 -19.69 -8.83 1.76
CA ASP A 207 -20.99 -8.23 1.48
C ASP A 207 -22.06 -9.02 2.27
N ASP A 208 -22.99 -8.32 2.94
CA ASP A 208 -24.17 -8.86 3.63
C ASP A 208 -23.96 -10.08 4.54
N GLY A 209 -22.84 -10.12 5.26
CA GLY A 209 -22.59 -11.12 6.31
C GLY A 209 -22.22 -12.51 5.81
N LYS A 210 -21.73 -12.65 4.57
CA LYS A 210 -21.15 -13.90 4.03
C LYS A 210 -19.69 -13.72 3.61
N MET A 211 -18.86 -14.70 3.96
CA MET A 211 -17.48 -14.86 3.48
C MET A 211 -17.51 -15.72 2.21
N ILE A 212 -16.85 -15.31 1.12
CA ILE A 212 -16.76 -16.10 -0.12
C ILE A 212 -15.29 -16.48 -0.37
N LEU A 213 -15.03 -17.79 -0.45
CA LEU A 213 -13.76 -18.36 -0.90
C LEU A 213 -13.97 -18.82 -2.36
N VAL A 214 -13.15 -18.33 -3.30
CA VAL A 214 -13.24 -18.77 -4.71
C VAL A 214 -12.03 -19.65 -5.04
N GLY A 215 -12.28 -20.94 -5.29
CA GLY A 215 -11.30 -21.91 -5.76
C GLY A 215 -11.78 -22.64 -7.02
N THR A 216 -10.86 -23.27 -7.76
CA THR A 216 -11.06 -23.78 -9.13
C THR A 216 -11.80 -25.12 -9.28
N LEU A 217 -12.31 -25.75 -8.21
CA LEU A 217 -12.87 -27.12 -8.28
C LEU A 217 -14.15 -27.32 -7.44
N GLY A 218 -15.25 -26.65 -7.81
CA GLY A 218 -16.61 -26.98 -7.34
C GLY A 218 -16.86 -26.89 -5.81
N THR A 219 -18.12 -27.03 -5.39
CA THR A 219 -18.54 -26.79 -3.99
C THR A 219 -18.66 -28.07 -3.15
N ARG A 220 -17.79 -28.18 -2.12
CA ARG A 220 -18.00 -29.01 -0.91
C ARG A 220 -18.23 -28.10 0.30
N ILE A 221 -19.09 -28.51 1.23
CA ILE A 221 -19.27 -27.85 2.54
C ILE A 221 -18.05 -28.21 3.41
N ILE A 222 -17.28 -27.23 3.87
CA ILE A 222 -16.08 -27.41 4.72
C ILE A 222 -16.41 -27.03 6.17
N PRO A 223 -15.91 -27.76 7.20
CA PRO A 223 -16.14 -27.42 8.61
C PRO A 223 -15.41 -26.12 9.04
N ILE A 224 -15.90 -25.55 10.13
CA ILE A 224 -15.45 -24.34 10.86
C ILE A 224 -13.98 -24.00 10.61
N CYS A 225 -13.74 -22.93 9.84
CA CYS A 225 -12.43 -22.27 9.81
C CYS A 225 -12.38 -21.27 10.97
N THR A 226 -11.43 -21.43 11.88
CA THR A 226 -11.01 -20.31 12.73
C THR A 226 -10.10 -19.41 11.89
N ILE A 227 -10.34 -18.09 11.90
CA ILE A 227 -9.34 -17.14 11.42
C ILE A 227 -8.09 -17.36 12.28
N SER A 228 -7.01 -17.81 11.66
CA SER A 228 -5.76 -18.07 12.38
C SER A 228 -4.85 -16.84 12.39
N SER A 229 -4.93 -16.00 11.36
CA SER A 229 -4.36 -14.65 11.33
C SER A 229 -5.00 -13.79 10.23
N ILE A 230 -5.12 -12.48 10.49
CA ILE A 230 -5.35 -11.43 9.48
C ILE A 230 -4.02 -10.70 9.34
N ASP A 231 -3.49 -10.62 8.12
CA ASP A 231 -2.15 -10.10 7.88
C ASP A 231 -2.26 -8.66 7.37
N PHE A 232 -2.37 -7.71 8.30
CA PHE A 232 -2.25 -6.27 8.02
C PHE A 232 -0.83 -5.87 7.60
N GLY A 233 -0.19 -6.71 6.77
CA GLY A 233 1.23 -6.78 6.48
C GLY A 233 1.83 -5.40 6.58
N PRO A 234 2.85 -5.22 7.43
CA PRO A 234 3.22 -3.92 7.94
C PRO A 234 3.39 -2.93 6.79
N PHE A 235 2.76 -1.75 6.83
CA PHE A 235 2.83 -0.79 5.73
C PHE A 235 4.11 0.04 5.83
N ALA A 236 4.77 0.26 4.70
CA ALA A 236 5.87 1.22 4.63
C ALA A 236 5.33 2.60 4.22
N TYR A 237 5.74 3.63 4.94
CA TYR A 237 5.44 5.04 4.66
C TYR A 237 6.74 5.71 4.22
N VAL A 238 6.72 6.31 3.03
CA VAL A 238 7.90 6.92 2.39
C VAL A 238 7.65 8.40 2.19
N ALA A 239 8.51 9.27 2.72
CA ALA A 239 8.44 10.70 2.48
C ALA A 239 8.93 10.99 1.06
N VAL A 240 8.10 11.64 0.24
CA VAL A 240 8.38 11.95 -1.16
C VAL A 240 8.53 13.46 -1.31
N SER A 241 9.78 13.91 -1.32
CA SER A 241 10.09 15.31 -0.99
C SER A 241 9.74 16.31 -2.07
N ALA A 242 9.85 15.97 -3.35
CA ALA A 242 9.43 16.88 -4.43
C ALA A 242 7.91 16.91 -4.64
N ASP A 243 7.21 15.84 -4.24
CA ASP A 243 5.76 15.71 -4.46
C ASP A 243 4.94 16.20 -3.26
N ASP A 244 5.59 16.62 -2.17
CA ASP A 244 4.94 17.02 -0.91
C ASP A 244 3.95 15.96 -0.39
N THR A 245 4.29 14.69 -0.56
CA THR A 245 3.44 13.55 -0.19
C THR A 245 4.18 12.50 0.63
N VAL A 246 3.40 11.60 1.23
CA VAL A 246 3.86 10.32 1.76
C VAL A 246 3.26 9.19 0.94
N ALA A 247 4.10 8.37 0.32
CA ALA A 247 3.67 7.16 -0.36
C ALA A 247 3.51 6.00 0.65
N VAL A 248 2.39 5.28 0.55
CA VAL A 248 2.10 4.12 1.40
C VAL A 248 2.27 2.86 0.57
N ILE A 249 3.23 2.02 0.93
CA ILE A 249 3.51 0.73 0.30
C ILE A 249 2.96 -0.37 1.19
N ASN A 250 2.19 -1.26 0.59
CA ASN A 250 1.88 -2.55 1.20
C ASN A 250 3.06 -3.51 1.02
N THR A 251 3.68 -3.93 2.13
CA THR A 251 4.88 -4.78 2.09
C THR A 251 4.59 -6.24 1.71
N ALA A 252 3.34 -6.70 1.86
CA ALA A 252 2.98 -8.07 1.49
C ALA A 252 2.96 -8.30 -0.02
N ASN A 253 2.69 -7.26 -0.83
CA ASN A 253 2.68 -7.37 -2.29
C ASN A 253 3.52 -6.30 -3.02
N ASN A 254 4.24 -5.44 -2.31
CA ASN A 254 5.11 -4.40 -2.84
C ASN A 254 4.38 -3.41 -3.78
N THR A 255 3.16 -3.01 -3.43
CA THR A 255 2.39 -2.02 -4.21
C THR A 255 2.13 -0.75 -3.43
N VAL A 256 2.18 0.40 -4.11
CA VAL A 256 1.72 1.68 -3.55
C VAL A 256 0.20 1.69 -3.51
N ILE A 257 -0.37 1.94 -2.35
CA ILE A 257 -1.82 1.93 -2.10
C ILE A 257 -2.40 3.31 -1.80
N ALA A 258 -1.56 4.29 -1.45
CA ALA A 258 -1.97 5.66 -1.21
C ALA A 258 -0.80 6.64 -1.41
N LEU A 259 -1.14 7.87 -1.79
CA LEU A 259 -0.27 9.04 -1.74
C LEU A 259 -0.98 10.08 -0.86
N ILE A 260 -0.36 10.44 0.26
CA ILE A 260 -0.96 11.29 1.29
C ILE A 260 -0.31 12.67 1.21
N PRO A 261 -1.04 13.73 0.81
CA PRO A 261 -0.50 15.09 0.81
C PRO A 261 -0.11 15.54 2.23
N VAL A 262 1.09 16.10 2.38
CA VAL A 262 1.62 16.62 3.65
C VAL A 262 2.15 18.06 3.45
N GLY A 263 3.05 18.54 4.31
CA GLY A 263 3.69 19.84 4.12
C GLY A 263 4.81 19.76 3.09
N ASN A 264 5.44 20.90 2.79
CA ASN A 264 6.45 20.97 1.74
C ASN A 264 7.76 20.31 2.15
N ASN A 265 8.34 19.58 1.20
CA ASN A 265 9.60 18.87 1.32
C ASN A 265 9.64 17.95 2.56
N PRO A 266 8.77 16.92 2.61
CA PRO A 266 8.83 15.94 3.70
C PRO A 266 10.17 15.19 3.72
N ALA A 267 10.81 15.11 4.89
CA ALA A 267 12.15 14.55 5.03
C ALA A 267 12.16 13.16 5.71
N LYS A 268 11.71 13.07 6.97
CA LYS A 268 11.69 11.81 7.74
C LYS A 268 10.31 11.51 8.32
N ILE A 269 10.10 10.23 8.61
CA ILE A 269 8.85 9.69 9.14
C ILE A 269 9.16 8.83 10.36
N ALA A 270 8.40 9.01 11.44
CA ALA A 270 8.37 8.09 12.57
C ALA A 270 6.94 7.64 12.84
N ILE A 271 6.76 6.36 13.18
CA ILE A 271 5.43 5.77 13.45
C ILE A 271 5.33 5.47 14.95
N THR A 272 4.16 5.74 15.53
CA THR A 272 3.92 5.44 16.95
C THR A 272 4.04 3.93 17.22
N PRO A 273 4.46 3.51 18.42
CA PRO A 273 4.61 2.09 18.75
C PRO A 273 3.32 1.27 18.62
N ASP A 274 2.16 1.90 18.80
CA ASP A 274 0.84 1.31 18.58
C ASP A 274 0.44 1.26 17.08
N GLY A 275 1.32 1.74 16.18
CA GLY A 275 1.10 1.78 14.74
C GLY A 275 0.01 2.72 14.27
N THR A 276 -0.65 3.52 15.13
CA THR A 276 -1.86 4.27 14.79
C THR A 276 -1.61 5.64 14.15
N LYS A 277 -0.43 6.22 14.37
CA LYS A 277 -0.05 7.54 13.84
C LYS A 277 1.34 7.52 13.23
N ALA A 278 1.52 8.25 12.14
CA ALA A 278 2.83 8.57 11.58
C ALA A 278 3.07 10.09 11.65
N TYR A 279 4.27 10.50 12.07
CA TYR A 279 4.70 11.88 12.17
C TYR A 279 5.75 12.15 11.11
N VAL A 280 5.55 13.19 10.31
CA VAL A 280 6.34 13.49 9.12
C VAL A 280 6.93 14.89 9.25
N THR A 281 8.25 15.02 9.21
CA THR A 281 8.92 16.33 9.23
C THR A 281 8.81 17.01 7.88
N ASN A 282 8.26 18.23 7.85
CA ASN A 282 8.13 19.04 6.63
C ASN A 282 9.26 20.09 6.63
N PHE A 283 10.35 19.77 5.93
CA PHE A 283 11.62 20.49 6.02
C PHE A 283 11.47 21.98 5.71
N LEU A 284 10.75 22.35 4.65
CA LEU A 284 10.61 23.76 4.25
C LEU A 284 9.49 24.51 4.99
N ASN A 285 8.57 23.80 5.66
CA ASN A 285 7.48 24.43 6.42
C ASN A 285 7.79 24.65 7.89
N SER A 286 8.92 24.15 8.41
CA SER A 286 9.24 24.20 9.85
C SER A 286 8.10 23.61 10.71
N SER A 287 7.56 22.48 10.26
CA SER A 287 6.41 21.83 10.91
C SER A 287 6.45 20.32 10.79
N VAL A 288 5.60 19.63 11.55
CA VAL A 288 5.38 18.18 11.48
C VAL A 288 3.93 17.89 11.12
N SER A 289 3.70 17.10 10.07
CA SER A 289 2.37 16.57 9.74
C SER A 289 2.12 15.29 10.52
N VAL A 290 0.87 15.07 10.94
CA VAL A 290 0.45 13.84 11.61
C VAL A 290 -0.52 13.10 10.71
N ILE A 291 -0.24 11.84 10.41
CA ILE A 291 -1.06 10.96 9.58
C ILE A 291 -1.69 9.92 10.48
N ASN A 292 -2.99 9.71 10.34
CA ASN A 292 -3.64 8.51 10.86
C ASN A 292 -3.37 7.36 9.89
N THR A 293 -2.58 6.37 10.33
CA THR A 293 -2.17 5.21 9.49
C THR A 293 -3.35 4.31 9.17
N THR A 294 -4.42 4.39 9.98
CA THR A 294 -5.65 3.69 9.73
C THR A 294 -6.41 4.31 8.57
N THR A 295 -6.55 5.63 8.50
CA THR A 295 -7.32 6.24 7.40
C THR A 295 -6.44 6.69 6.23
N ASN A 296 -5.12 6.57 6.35
CA ASN A 296 -4.14 7.14 5.42
C ASN A 296 -4.44 8.61 5.11
N SER A 297 -4.73 9.39 6.15
CA SER A 297 -5.08 10.79 6.02
C SER A 297 -4.40 11.63 7.10
N VAL A 298 -4.02 12.86 6.75
CA VAL A 298 -3.51 13.84 7.71
C VAL A 298 -4.61 14.19 8.73
N ILE A 299 -4.22 14.29 10.00
CA ILE A 299 -5.09 14.67 11.11
C ILE A 299 -4.66 16.00 11.72
N GLY A 300 -5.61 16.93 11.81
CA GLY A 300 -5.38 18.24 12.41
C GLY A 300 -4.50 19.17 11.56
N LEU A 301 -4.08 20.26 12.19
CA LEU A 301 -3.09 21.19 11.62
C LEU A 301 -1.68 20.63 11.82
N SER A 302 -0.74 21.04 10.98
CA SER A 302 0.67 20.72 11.20
C SER A 302 1.17 21.36 12.49
N ILE A 303 2.07 20.65 13.18
CA ILE A 303 2.65 21.04 14.46
C ILE A 303 3.86 21.92 14.18
N PRO A 304 3.87 23.21 14.56
CA PRO A 304 5.04 24.07 14.36
C PRO A 304 6.22 23.58 15.20
N VAL A 305 7.39 23.48 14.59
CA VAL A 305 8.67 23.12 15.25
C VAL A 305 9.76 24.12 14.85
N GLY A 306 11.03 23.81 15.10
CA GLY A 306 12.14 24.65 14.66
C GLY A 306 12.34 24.63 13.14
N PHE A 307 13.29 25.43 12.68
CA PHE A 307 13.63 25.60 11.28
C PHE A 307 14.33 24.36 10.71
N LEU A 308 13.92 23.99 9.49
CA LEU A 308 14.47 22.86 8.74
C LEU A 308 14.47 21.54 9.53
N PRO A 309 13.29 21.06 9.97
CA PRO A 309 13.20 19.80 10.70
C PRO A 309 13.57 18.64 9.79
N GLN A 310 14.49 17.78 10.24
CA GLN A 310 14.97 16.63 9.48
C GLN A 310 14.59 15.33 10.20
N GLY A 311 15.40 14.85 11.15
CA GLY A 311 15.16 13.62 11.89
C GLY A 311 13.99 13.71 12.88
N ILE A 312 13.30 12.59 13.07
CA ILE A 312 12.24 12.44 14.06
C ILE A 312 12.24 11.04 14.65
N ALA A 313 12.09 10.94 15.98
CA ALA A 313 11.97 9.68 16.69
C ALA A 313 10.88 9.75 17.77
N ILE A 314 10.20 8.63 18.01
CA ILE A 314 9.11 8.52 18.98
C ILE A 314 9.56 7.63 20.14
N THR A 315 9.25 8.03 21.37
CA THR A 315 9.58 7.23 22.56
C THR A 315 8.84 5.88 22.53
N PRO A 316 9.42 4.78 23.03
CA PRO A 316 8.80 3.45 23.01
C PRO A 316 7.44 3.35 23.72
N ASN A 317 7.16 4.25 24.66
CA ASN A 317 5.86 4.36 25.32
C ASN A 317 4.82 5.19 24.53
N GLY A 318 5.17 5.70 23.35
CA GLY A 318 4.30 6.50 22.50
C GLY A 318 3.91 7.88 23.05
N ALA A 319 4.57 8.36 24.11
CA ALA A 319 4.18 9.61 24.77
C ALA A 319 4.75 10.86 24.09
N ARG A 320 5.97 10.79 23.54
CA ARG A 320 6.68 11.94 22.99
C ARG A 320 7.35 11.65 21.65
N ALA A 321 7.42 12.66 20.80
CA ALA A 321 8.29 12.68 19.62
C ALA A 321 9.38 13.74 19.79
N TYR A 322 10.60 13.44 19.36
CA TYR A 322 11.74 14.34 19.33
C TYR A 322 12.07 14.66 17.87
N VAL A 323 12.23 15.93 17.54
CA VAL A 323 12.45 16.43 16.17
C VAL A 323 13.74 17.22 16.11
N ALA A 324 14.69 16.79 15.27
CA ALA A 324 15.94 17.51 15.03
C ALA A 324 15.70 18.69 14.07
N ASN A 325 16.00 19.90 14.52
CA ASN A 325 15.85 21.13 13.74
C ASN A 325 17.23 21.59 13.26
N VAL A 326 17.61 21.18 12.04
CA VAL A 326 18.93 21.45 11.46
C VAL A 326 19.25 22.93 11.44
N GLY A 327 18.26 23.78 11.12
CA GLY A 327 18.46 25.23 10.97
C GLY A 327 18.60 25.99 12.29
N ASN A 328 18.49 25.33 13.44
CA ASN A 328 18.55 25.96 14.76
C ASN A 328 19.52 25.31 15.75
N ASP A 329 20.15 24.20 15.40
CA ASP A 329 20.97 23.41 16.34
C ASP A 329 20.19 23.00 17.59
N THR A 330 18.90 22.66 17.41
CA THR A 330 18.01 22.30 18.51
C THR A 330 17.18 21.05 18.21
N VAL A 331 16.61 20.47 19.28
CA VAL A 331 15.57 19.46 19.21
C VAL A 331 14.27 19.98 19.82
N SER A 332 13.17 19.85 19.08
CA SER A 332 11.81 20.08 19.59
C SER A 332 11.23 18.80 20.19
N VAL A 333 10.46 18.92 21.27
CA VAL A 333 9.74 17.80 21.87
C VAL A 333 8.24 17.99 21.67
N ILE A 334 7.57 17.02 21.07
CA ILE A 334 6.14 17.02 20.83
C ILE A 334 5.48 16.04 21.80
N ASP A 335 4.42 16.50 22.48
CA ASP A 335 3.51 15.61 23.19
C ASP A 335 2.52 14.98 22.20
N ILE A 336 2.48 13.65 22.15
CA ILE A 336 1.70 12.88 21.17
C ILE A 336 0.20 12.85 21.50
N ALA A 337 -0.16 13.03 22.77
CA ALA A 337 -1.55 13.07 23.19
C ALA A 337 -2.21 14.39 22.76
N THR A 338 -1.49 15.50 22.87
CA THR A 338 -2.00 16.83 22.51
C THR A 338 -1.58 17.32 21.12
N ASN A 339 -0.66 16.63 20.45
CA ASN A 339 -0.06 17.06 19.17
C ASN A 339 0.50 18.48 19.25
N SER A 340 1.27 18.78 20.29
CA SER A 340 1.84 20.12 20.50
C SER A 340 3.26 20.04 21.04
N VAL A 341 4.10 21.01 20.66
CA VAL A 341 5.44 21.17 21.24
C VAL A 341 5.35 21.49 22.73
N VAL A 342 6.20 20.85 23.53
CA VAL A 342 6.29 21.03 24.98
C VAL A 342 7.70 21.45 25.39
N GLY A 343 7.78 22.43 26.30
CA GLY A 343 9.04 22.95 26.80
C GLY A 343 9.76 23.88 25.83
N ALA A 344 10.95 24.33 26.23
CA ALA A 344 11.85 25.08 25.35
C ALA A 344 12.62 24.11 24.43
N PRO A 345 13.05 24.56 23.23
CA PRO A 345 13.93 23.76 22.37
C PRO A 345 15.21 23.33 23.12
N ILE A 346 15.60 22.08 22.94
CA ILE A 346 16.80 21.50 23.56
C ILE A 346 17.99 21.84 22.66
N ILE A 347 18.95 22.61 23.15
CA ILE A 347 20.15 22.95 22.39
C ILE A 347 21.05 21.72 22.29
N VAL A 348 21.48 21.38 21.08
CA VAL A 348 22.38 20.25 20.77
C VAL A 348 23.60 20.75 19.98
N GLY A 349 24.33 19.86 19.30
CA GLY A 349 25.44 20.24 18.46
C GLY A 349 25.00 20.78 17.09
N ASP A 350 25.99 21.19 16.31
CA ASP A 350 25.81 21.85 15.00
C ASP A 350 25.17 20.92 13.95
N ALA A 351 24.15 21.44 13.26
CA ALA A 351 23.36 20.81 12.22
C ALA A 351 22.87 19.38 12.59
N PRO A 352 21.95 19.26 13.57
CA PRO A 352 21.43 17.97 14.02
C PRO A 352 20.62 17.29 12.91
N SER A 353 20.97 16.06 12.53
CA SER A 353 20.40 15.35 11.37
C SER A 353 19.35 14.31 11.77
N GLU A 354 19.74 13.28 12.52
CA GLU A 354 18.88 12.12 12.86
C GLU A 354 18.81 11.89 14.37
N ILE A 355 17.74 11.22 14.83
CA ILE A 355 17.53 10.88 16.23
C ILE A 355 17.22 9.39 16.37
N ALA A 356 17.83 8.73 17.35
CA ALA A 356 17.43 7.40 17.83
C ALA A 356 17.18 7.41 19.34
N ILE A 357 16.18 6.66 19.81
CA ILE A 357 15.81 6.60 21.23
C ILE A 357 16.08 5.20 21.75
N THR A 358 16.63 5.10 22.97
CA THR A 358 16.92 3.81 23.60
C THR A 358 15.63 2.99 23.82
N PRO A 359 15.67 1.65 23.78
CA PRO A 359 14.48 0.81 23.97
C PRO A 359 13.74 1.00 25.30
N ASP A 360 14.46 1.42 26.36
CA ASP A 360 13.87 1.78 27.65
C ASP A 360 13.24 3.19 27.67
N GLY A 361 13.41 3.94 26.58
CA GLY A 361 12.94 5.31 26.40
C GLY A 361 13.69 6.36 27.20
N SER A 362 14.77 6.02 27.93
CA SER A 362 15.44 6.91 28.87
C SER A 362 16.35 7.95 28.21
N ARG A 363 16.85 7.66 27.01
CA ARG A 363 17.80 8.53 26.29
C ARG A 363 17.47 8.67 24.81
N ALA A 364 17.67 9.87 24.27
CA ALA A 364 17.68 10.14 22.84
C ALA A 364 19.09 10.54 22.39
N TYR A 365 19.57 9.93 21.32
CA TYR A 365 20.87 10.19 20.70
C TYR A 365 20.66 10.94 19.39
N VAL A 366 21.33 12.07 19.23
CA VAL A 366 21.14 13.01 18.10
C VAL A 366 22.46 13.16 17.38
N THR A 367 22.50 12.82 16.09
CA THR A 367 23.69 13.04 15.25
C THR A 367 23.80 14.51 14.89
N ASN A 368 24.95 15.13 15.15
CA ASN A 368 25.24 16.53 14.82
C ASN A 368 26.16 16.56 13.59
N ALA A 369 25.58 16.66 12.40
CA ALA A 369 26.28 16.46 11.13
C ALA A 369 27.41 17.49 10.92
N GLY A 370 27.16 18.76 11.27
CA GLY A 370 28.15 19.84 11.15
C GLY A 370 29.26 19.74 12.19
N GLY A 371 28.95 19.15 13.35
CA GLY A 371 29.88 19.06 14.48
C GLY A 371 30.69 17.77 14.60
N GLY A 372 30.42 16.73 13.79
CA GLY A 372 31.13 15.43 13.90
C GLY A 372 30.93 14.73 15.24
N THR A 373 29.76 14.91 15.85
CA THR A 373 29.47 14.42 17.21
C THR A 373 28.05 13.85 17.34
N VAL A 374 27.79 13.16 18.46
CA VAL A 374 26.44 12.74 18.88
C VAL A 374 26.11 13.38 20.24
N SER A 375 24.99 14.09 20.32
CA SER A 375 24.44 14.60 21.58
C SER A 375 23.57 13.53 22.25
N VAL A 376 23.60 13.43 23.57
CA VAL A 376 22.73 12.53 24.35
C VAL A 376 21.78 13.35 25.19
N ILE A 377 20.48 13.11 25.07
CA ILE A 377 19.41 13.80 25.80
C ILE A 377 18.79 12.81 26.78
N ASP A 378 18.66 13.20 28.04
CA ASP A 378 17.82 12.52 29.02
C ASP A 378 16.35 12.90 28.77
N THR A 379 15.50 11.92 28.47
CA THR A 379 14.12 12.16 28.02
C THR A 379 13.18 12.54 29.16
N ALA A 380 13.53 12.20 30.41
CA ALA A 380 12.76 12.54 31.59
C ALA A 380 12.90 14.04 31.90
N THR A 381 14.10 14.58 31.76
CA THR A 381 14.44 15.98 32.06
C THR A 381 14.45 16.88 30.83
N ASN A 382 14.50 16.32 29.61
CA ASN A 382 14.72 17.02 28.35
C ASN A 382 16.01 17.87 28.37
N MET A 383 17.08 17.31 28.92
CA MET A 383 18.38 17.98 29.00
C MET A 383 19.48 17.14 28.35
N VAL A 384 20.42 17.80 27.69
CA VAL A 384 21.64 17.13 27.21
C VAL A 384 22.47 16.67 28.40
N VAL A 385 22.93 15.42 28.35
CA VAL A 385 23.75 14.78 29.39
C VAL A 385 25.15 14.49 28.89
N GLY A 386 26.15 14.90 29.68
CA GLY A 386 27.56 14.73 29.35
C GLY A 386 28.05 15.64 28.22
N LEU A 387 29.27 15.37 27.75
CA LEU A 387 29.83 16.01 26.57
C LEU A 387 29.36 15.29 25.30
N PRO A 388 29.25 15.98 24.15
CA PRO A 388 28.99 15.31 22.88
C PRO A 388 30.02 14.22 22.60
N ILE A 389 29.55 13.07 22.11
CA ILE A 389 30.39 11.92 21.79
C ILE A 389 31.05 12.19 20.43
N PRO A 390 32.39 12.23 20.32
CA PRO A 390 33.06 12.40 19.04
C PRO A 390 32.90 11.14 18.18
N VAL A 391 32.42 11.31 16.94
CA VAL A 391 32.29 10.26 15.92
C VAL A 391 33.11 10.64 14.69
N GLY A 392 32.78 10.14 13.50
CA GLY A 392 33.38 10.61 12.25
C GLY A 392 32.71 11.88 11.71
N ASP A 393 33.20 12.37 10.57
CA ASP A 393 32.69 13.59 9.95
C ASP A 393 31.35 13.35 9.24
N GLY A 394 30.45 14.33 9.34
CA GLY A 394 29.13 14.28 8.72
C GLY A 394 28.25 13.12 9.21
N PRO A 395 28.06 12.90 10.52
CA PRO A 395 27.18 11.84 11.00
C PRO A 395 25.73 12.10 10.54
N GLN A 396 25.14 11.12 9.86
CA GLN A 396 23.77 11.17 9.33
C GLN A 396 22.87 10.24 10.13
N GLY A 397 22.63 9.01 9.64
CA GLY A 397 21.77 8.02 10.27
C GLY A 397 22.36 7.43 11.54
N ILE A 398 21.49 7.18 12.52
CA ILE A 398 21.81 6.48 13.76
C ILE A 398 20.75 5.42 14.06
N ALA A 399 21.16 4.24 14.49
CA ALA A 399 20.28 3.19 14.97
C ALA A 399 20.80 2.60 16.28
N ILE A 400 19.90 2.31 17.23
CA ILE A 400 20.21 1.67 18.51
C ILE A 400 19.76 0.21 18.46
N MET A 401 20.61 -0.70 18.94
CA MET A 401 20.28 -2.13 18.99
C MET A 401 19.02 -2.38 19.84
N PRO A 402 18.19 -3.40 19.51
CA PRO A 402 17.00 -3.75 20.29
C PRO A 402 17.28 -4.05 21.77
N ASN A 403 18.48 -4.53 22.09
CA ASN A 403 18.91 -4.78 23.47
C ASN A 403 19.42 -3.52 24.21
N GLY A 404 19.48 -2.37 23.53
CA GLY A 404 19.94 -1.09 24.08
C GLY A 404 21.44 -1.00 24.37
N ALA A 405 22.24 -1.98 23.98
CA ALA A 405 23.66 -2.03 24.36
C ALA A 405 24.55 -1.11 23.50
N ARG A 406 24.24 -0.98 22.20
CA ARG A 406 25.07 -0.25 21.24
C ARG A 406 24.25 0.61 20.29
N ALA A 407 24.86 1.69 19.80
CA ALA A 407 24.37 2.45 18.64
C ALA A 407 25.36 2.39 17.49
N TYR A 408 24.85 2.42 16.26
CA TYR A 408 25.61 2.50 15.02
C TYR A 408 25.30 3.83 14.36
N VAL A 409 26.34 4.59 14.01
CA VAL A 409 26.25 5.94 13.40
C VAL A 409 26.96 5.93 12.06
N ALA A 410 26.24 6.24 10.99
CA ALA A 410 26.82 6.42 9.66
C ALA A 410 27.49 7.79 9.55
N ASN A 411 28.80 7.82 9.31
CA ASN A 411 29.59 9.04 9.14
C ASN A 411 29.82 9.29 7.65
N ALA A 412 28.91 10.04 7.02
CA ALA A 412 28.82 10.21 5.57
C ALA A 412 30.12 10.72 4.95
N ASN A 413 30.77 11.71 5.56
CA ASN A 413 31.96 12.34 4.98
C ASN A 413 33.26 11.59 5.31
N SER A 414 33.19 10.54 6.15
CA SER A 414 34.35 9.74 6.55
C SER A 414 34.31 8.30 6.01
N ASP A 415 33.25 7.89 5.30
CA ASP A 415 33.05 6.52 4.80
C ASP A 415 33.19 5.45 5.91
N THR A 416 32.70 5.77 7.10
CA THR A 416 32.78 4.89 8.27
C THR A 416 31.47 4.80 9.05
N ILE A 417 31.37 3.79 9.90
CA ILE A 417 30.31 3.63 10.89
C ILE A 417 30.95 3.62 12.28
N SER A 418 30.53 4.52 13.16
CA SER A 418 30.94 4.53 14.56
C SER A 418 30.01 3.65 15.40
N VAL A 419 30.58 2.75 16.20
CA VAL A 419 29.84 1.92 17.16
C VAL A 419 30.01 2.48 18.57
N ILE A 420 28.93 2.94 19.18
CA ILE A 420 28.90 3.57 20.50
C ILE A 420 28.42 2.56 21.53
N ASP A 421 29.10 2.46 22.66
CA ASP A 421 28.58 1.81 23.88
C ASP A 421 27.60 2.75 24.59
N ILE A 422 26.36 2.31 24.77
CA ILE A 422 25.30 3.13 25.37
C ILE A 422 25.49 3.31 26.88
N ALA A 423 26.07 2.32 27.57
CA ALA A 423 26.25 2.38 29.01
C ALA A 423 27.32 3.40 29.40
N THR A 424 28.39 3.51 28.61
CA THR A 424 29.52 4.43 28.87
C THR A 424 29.53 5.68 27.99
N ASN A 425 28.67 5.78 26.98
CA ASN A 425 28.68 6.84 25.97
C ASN A 425 30.05 7.02 25.29
N SER A 426 30.70 5.91 24.92
CA SER A 426 32.02 5.93 24.30
C SER A 426 32.10 5.09 23.04
N ILE A 427 33.00 5.44 22.12
CA ILE A 427 33.25 4.66 20.90
C ILE A 427 33.91 3.33 21.26
N LEU A 428 33.27 2.22 20.87
CA LEU A 428 33.81 0.88 20.95
C LEU A 428 34.75 0.59 19.79
N THR A 429 34.30 0.95 18.59
CA THR A 429 35.05 0.73 17.34
C THR A 429 34.50 1.61 16.22
N THR A 430 35.29 1.73 15.16
CA THR A 430 34.90 2.38 13.90
C THR A 430 35.09 1.38 12.78
N ILE A 431 34.04 1.16 12.00
CA ILE A 431 33.99 0.19 10.90
C ILE A 431 34.11 0.96 9.59
N SER A 432 34.98 0.53 8.68
CA SER A 432 34.99 1.08 7.32
C SER A 432 33.81 0.53 6.52
N THR A 433 33.18 1.39 5.71
CA THR A 433 32.11 0.99 4.79
C THR A 433 32.40 1.53 3.39
N LEU A 434 31.38 1.67 2.56
CA LEU A 434 31.49 2.23 1.22
C LEU A 434 31.24 3.75 1.26
N ASP A 435 31.28 4.37 0.08
CA ASP A 435 31.22 5.82 -0.08
C ASP A 435 29.88 6.41 0.40
N ASN A 436 29.98 7.44 1.23
CA ASN A 436 28.87 8.28 1.67
C ASN A 436 27.74 7.49 2.36
N PRO A 437 27.99 6.85 3.52
CA PRO A 437 26.96 6.13 4.27
C PRO A 437 25.92 7.10 4.85
N GLN A 438 24.63 6.80 4.67
CA GLN A 438 23.52 7.69 5.01
C GLN A 438 22.62 7.12 6.10
N GLY A 439 21.80 6.13 5.77
CA GLY A 439 20.84 5.50 6.68
C GLY A 439 21.41 4.26 7.35
N VAL A 440 20.97 3.99 8.57
CA VAL A 440 21.30 2.77 9.31
C VAL A 440 20.01 2.17 9.85
N ALA A 441 19.80 0.86 9.66
CA ALA A 441 18.72 0.11 10.29
C ALA A 441 19.28 -1.18 10.89
N ILE A 442 18.76 -1.60 12.04
CA ILE A 442 19.17 -2.83 12.73
C ILE A 442 17.99 -3.80 12.72
N THR A 443 18.26 -5.07 12.41
CA THR A 443 17.21 -6.11 12.39
C THR A 443 16.57 -6.26 13.78
N PRO A 444 15.28 -6.65 13.87
CA PRO A 444 14.57 -6.79 15.14
C PRO A 444 15.22 -7.79 16.12
N ASP A 445 15.88 -8.82 15.60
CA ASP A 445 16.65 -9.79 16.38
C ASP A 445 18.03 -9.24 16.83
N GLY A 446 18.42 -8.07 16.33
CA GLY A 446 19.67 -7.40 16.62
C GLY A 446 20.88 -7.99 15.91
N ASN A 447 20.74 -9.00 15.05
CA ASN A 447 21.87 -9.73 14.46
C ASN A 447 22.59 -8.93 13.37
N PHE A 448 21.88 -8.10 12.62
CA PHE A 448 22.44 -7.38 11.48
C PHE A 448 22.16 -5.88 11.54
N ALA A 449 23.16 -5.09 11.14
CA ALA A 449 23.02 -3.68 10.81
C ALA A 449 23.17 -3.49 9.30
N LEU A 450 22.17 -2.88 8.67
CA LEU A 450 22.16 -2.53 7.25
C LEU A 450 22.39 -1.03 7.10
N VAL A 451 23.26 -0.66 6.16
CA VAL A 451 23.69 0.72 5.91
C VAL A 451 23.55 1.05 4.43
N THR A 452 22.87 2.14 4.11
CA THR A 452 22.79 2.67 2.74
C THR A 452 24.04 3.50 2.43
N ASN A 453 24.66 3.26 1.27
CA ASN A 453 25.86 3.96 0.82
C ASN A 453 25.51 4.76 -0.44
N ALA A 454 25.26 6.05 -0.24
CA ALA A 454 24.71 6.93 -1.25
C ALA A 454 25.66 7.24 -2.41
N GLY A 455 26.98 7.11 -2.20
CA GLY A 455 28.00 7.37 -3.23
C GLY A 455 28.31 6.15 -4.11
N THR A 456 27.88 4.96 -3.69
CA THR A 456 28.10 3.70 -4.44
C THR A 456 26.80 3.01 -4.85
N ASP A 457 25.64 3.62 -4.58
CA ASP A 457 24.32 3.08 -4.92
C ASP A 457 24.08 1.66 -4.37
N THR A 458 24.53 1.43 -3.13
CA THR A 458 24.51 0.10 -2.51
C THR A 458 23.99 0.11 -1.07
N VAL A 459 23.68 -1.08 -0.56
CA VAL A 459 23.53 -1.38 0.86
C VAL A 459 24.62 -2.34 1.31
N SER A 460 25.24 -2.06 2.45
CA SER A 460 26.15 -2.95 3.16
C SER A 460 25.46 -3.53 4.40
N MET A 461 25.71 -4.81 4.68
CA MET A 461 25.21 -5.49 5.87
C MET A 461 26.36 -5.92 6.77
N PHE A 462 26.23 -5.72 8.07
CA PHE A 462 27.23 -6.05 9.09
C PHE A 462 26.63 -6.94 10.17
N ASP A 463 27.34 -7.99 10.56
CA ASP A 463 27.03 -8.78 11.76
C ASP A 463 27.35 -7.96 13.01
N THR A 464 26.38 -7.73 13.89
CA THR A 464 26.53 -6.82 15.04
C THR A 464 27.35 -7.42 16.19
N THR A 465 27.52 -8.75 16.19
CA THR A 465 28.31 -9.45 17.21
C THR A 465 29.79 -9.26 16.93
N THR A 466 30.18 -9.41 15.66
CA THR A 466 31.57 -9.39 15.19
C THR A 466 31.98 -8.06 14.57
N ASN A 467 31.02 -7.22 14.18
CA ASN A 467 31.19 -6.00 13.37
C ASN A 467 31.83 -6.26 12.00
N LEU A 468 31.73 -7.49 11.49
CA LEU A 468 32.23 -7.85 10.18
C LEU A 468 31.14 -7.72 9.13
N GLN A 469 31.53 -7.26 7.95
CA GLN A 469 30.65 -7.13 6.80
C GLN A 469 30.26 -8.52 6.27
N VAL A 470 28.98 -8.68 5.92
CA VAL A 470 28.41 -9.92 5.38
C VAL A 470 28.50 -9.90 3.85
N PHE A 471 28.78 -11.05 3.23
CA PHE A 471 28.82 -11.19 1.78
C PHE A 471 27.39 -11.34 1.20
N PRO A 472 27.08 -10.75 0.01
CA PRO A 472 27.93 -9.87 -0.78
C PRO A 472 28.20 -8.54 -0.07
N LEU A 473 29.42 -8.01 -0.25
CA LEU A 473 29.86 -6.77 0.43
C LEU A 473 29.08 -5.53 -0.05
N ALA A 474 28.46 -5.61 -1.22
CA ALA A 474 27.66 -4.55 -1.78
C ALA A 474 26.41 -5.14 -2.41
N VAL A 475 25.25 -4.77 -1.89
CA VAL A 475 23.95 -5.05 -2.50
C VAL A 475 23.56 -3.83 -3.31
N ILE A 476 23.66 -3.91 -4.63
CA ILE A 476 23.34 -2.80 -5.54
C ILE A 476 21.84 -2.53 -5.47
N VAL A 477 21.45 -1.28 -5.23
CA VAL A 477 20.07 -0.79 -5.23
C VAL A 477 19.89 0.26 -6.33
N GLY A 478 18.98 1.22 -6.17
CA GLY A 478 18.84 2.34 -7.11
C GLY A 478 19.73 3.52 -6.72
N ASP A 479 19.74 4.53 -7.58
CA ASP A 479 20.64 5.68 -7.44
C ASP A 479 20.35 6.52 -6.18
N ASN A 480 21.43 6.84 -5.46
CA ASN A 480 21.48 7.67 -4.27
C ASN A 480 20.55 7.18 -3.13
N PRO A 481 20.80 5.97 -2.56
CA PRO A 481 19.99 5.43 -1.49
C PRO A 481 20.15 6.21 -0.19
N LEU A 482 19.04 6.60 0.45
CA LEU A 482 19.05 7.39 1.67
C LEU A 482 18.45 6.65 2.87
N GLY A 483 17.12 6.53 2.90
CA GLY A 483 16.39 5.91 3.99
C GLY A 483 16.38 4.40 3.88
N ILE A 484 16.42 3.73 5.02
CA ILE A 484 16.26 2.28 5.12
C ILE A 484 15.39 1.93 6.33
N ALA A 485 14.44 1.01 6.14
CA ALA A 485 13.60 0.47 7.21
C ALA A 485 13.43 -1.04 7.03
N ILE A 486 13.37 -1.77 8.13
CA ILE A 486 13.26 -3.23 8.14
C ILE A 486 11.88 -3.62 8.64
N THR A 487 11.27 -4.63 8.02
CA THR A 487 9.98 -5.16 8.45
C THR A 487 10.08 -5.71 9.88
N PRO A 488 9.00 -5.62 10.69
CA PRO A 488 8.98 -6.12 12.07
C PRO A 488 9.37 -7.60 12.26
N ASP A 489 9.16 -8.43 11.24
CA ASP A 489 9.58 -9.84 11.23
C ASP A 489 11.07 -10.03 10.87
N GLY A 490 11.77 -8.95 10.50
CA GLY A 490 13.18 -8.95 10.09
C GLY A 490 13.44 -9.51 8.70
N SER A 491 12.40 -9.89 7.94
CA SER A 491 12.59 -10.62 6.68
C SER A 491 13.00 -9.73 5.50
N ARG A 492 12.57 -8.46 5.49
CA ARG A 492 12.78 -7.53 4.38
C ARG A 492 13.27 -6.18 4.84
N ALA A 493 14.15 -5.56 4.05
CA ALA A 493 14.52 -4.16 4.18
C ALA A 493 14.04 -3.37 2.95
N TYR A 494 13.49 -2.18 3.18
CA TYR A 494 13.03 -1.26 2.14
C TYR A 494 13.96 -0.05 2.12
N VAL A 495 14.43 0.30 0.93
CA VAL A 495 15.45 1.34 0.70
C VAL A 495 14.92 2.37 -0.27
N SER A 496 14.86 3.63 0.13
CA SER A 496 14.48 4.73 -0.77
C SER A 496 15.66 5.15 -1.64
N ASN A 497 15.47 5.12 -2.95
CA ASN A 497 16.47 5.53 -3.94
C ASN A 497 16.08 6.92 -4.46
N LEU A 498 16.77 7.95 -3.97
CA LEU A 498 16.37 9.35 -4.15
C LEU A 498 16.27 9.71 -5.64
N LEU A 499 17.32 9.44 -6.42
CA LEU A 499 17.40 9.93 -7.80
C LEU A 499 16.59 9.06 -8.79
N ASP A 500 16.32 7.81 -8.40
CA ASP A 500 15.55 6.85 -9.18
C ASP A 500 14.04 6.87 -8.90
N ASN A 501 13.59 7.69 -7.93
CA ASN A 501 12.17 7.91 -7.63
C ASN A 501 11.41 6.63 -7.24
N ASN A 502 12.13 5.67 -6.66
CA ASN A 502 11.61 4.34 -6.34
C ASN A 502 12.16 3.81 -5.00
N VAL A 503 11.64 2.65 -4.58
CA VAL A 503 12.08 1.92 -3.39
C VAL A 503 12.53 0.51 -3.77
N SER A 504 13.75 0.16 -3.40
CA SER A 504 14.26 -1.22 -3.52
C SER A 504 13.86 -2.05 -2.31
N VAL A 505 13.65 -3.35 -2.52
CA VAL A 505 13.36 -4.31 -1.45
C VAL A 505 14.49 -5.32 -1.39
N ILE A 506 15.08 -5.51 -0.21
CA ILE A 506 16.15 -6.47 0.06
C ILE A 506 15.57 -7.59 0.91
N ASP A 507 15.81 -8.84 0.51
CA ASP A 507 15.63 -10.01 1.36
C ASP A 507 16.84 -10.11 2.31
N VAL A 508 16.59 -9.99 3.61
CA VAL A 508 17.66 -9.89 4.63
C VAL A 508 18.41 -11.22 4.78
N ALA A 509 17.71 -12.34 4.66
CA ALA A 509 18.31 -13.67 4.83
C ALA A 509 19.32 -14.01 3.72
N THR A 510 18.99 -13.63 2.48
CA THR A 510 19.85 -13.85 1.31
C THR A 510 20.76 -12.67 1.00
N ASN A 511 20.56 -11.53 1.67
CA ASN A 511 21.28 -10.27 1.44
C ASN A 511 21.27 -9.87 -0.05
N SER A 512 20.07 -9.84 -0.65
CA SER A 512 19.90 -9.59 -2.07
C SER A 512 18.63 -8.80 -2.38
N VAL A 513 18.66 -8.00 -3.45
CA VAL A 513 17.45 -7.27 -3.92
C VAL A 513 16.45 -8.26 -4.50
N ILE A 514 15.18 -8.09 -4.15
CA ILE A 514 14.06 -8.90 -4.61
C ILE A 514 13.02 -8.06 -5.36
N GLY A 515 12.54 -8.61 -6.47
CA GLY A 515 11.51 -7.98 -7.30
C GLY A 515 12.00 -6.74 -8.05
N THR A 516 11.05 -6.06 -8.71
CA THR A 516 11.29 -4.77 -9.35
C THR A 516 11.18 -3.64 -8.32
N PRO A 517 12.02 -2.59 -8.39
CA PRO A 517 11.87 -1.41 -7.54
C PRO A 517 10.46 -0.81 -7.64
N ILE A 518 9.95 -0.30 -6.52
CA ILE A 518 8.58 0.19 -6.36
C ILE A 518 8.56 1.69 -6.64
N PRO A 519 7.93 2.19 -7.71
CA PRO A 519 7.84 3.63 -7.97
C PRO A 519 6.99 4.31 -6.89
N VAL A 520 7.49 5.39 -6.28
CA VAL A 520 6.81 6.08 -5.17
C VAL A 520 6.58 7.58 -5.39
N GLY A 521 7.19 8.16 -6.42
CA GLY A 521 7.17 9.60 -6.70
C GLY A 521 8.57 10.22 -6.58
N PHE A 522 8.67 11.53 -6.78
CA PHE A 522 9.96 12.18 -6.97
C PHE A 522 10.73 12.46 -5.67
N PHE A 523 12.01 12.07 -5.65
CA PHE A 523 12.93 12.26 -4.53
C PHE A 523 12.44 11.66 -3.19
N PRO A 524 12.28 10.32 -3.09
CA PRO A 524 11.94 9.66 -1.82
C PRO A 524 13.11 9.75 -0.82
N GLN A 525 12.82 10.15 0.42
CA GLN A 525 13.80 10.33 1.49
C GLN A 525 13.60 9.32 2.63
N GLY A 526 13.04 9.73 3.76
CA GLY A 526 12.82 8.86 4.91
C GLY A 526 11.75 7.79 4.65
N ILE A 527 11.97 6.61 5.21
CA ILE A 527 11.03 5.49 5.17
C ILE A 527 10.85 4.94 6.58
N ALA A 528 9.61 4.61 6.95
CA ALA A 528 9.26 3.94 8.19
C ALA A 528 8.24 2.84 7.93
N ILE A 529 8.29 1.76 8.71
CA ILE A 529 7.38 0.61 8.55
C ILE A 529 6.54 0.46 9.82
N THR A 530 5.23 0.27 9.67
CA THR A 530 4.35 0.10 10.83
C THR A 530 4.75 -1.15 11.62
N PRO A 531 4.71 -1.11 12.96
CA PRO A 531 4.87 -2.30 13.76
C PRO A 531 3.72 -3.28 13.51
N ILE A 532 3.93 -4.57 13.82
CA ILE A 532 2.82 -5.52 13.91
C ILE A 532 2.07 -5.20 15.20
N THR A 533 0.84 -4.71 15.07
CA THR A 533 -0.10 -4.58 16.18
C THR A 533 -0.69 -5.96 16.46
N ILE A 534 -0.40 -6.51 17.64
CA ILE A 534 -0.95 -7.79 18.12
C ILE A 534 -2.33 -7.56 18.72
#